data_AF-A0A368HHL1-F1
#
_entry.id   AF-A0A368HHL1-F1
#
_cell.length_a   1.000
_cell.length_b   1.000
_cell.length_c   1.000
_cell.angle_alpha   90.00
_cell.angle_beta   90.00
_cell.angle_gamma   90.00
#
_symmetry.space_group_name_H-M   'P 1'
#
loop_
_entity.id
_entity.type
_entity.pdbx_description
1 polymer ?
#
loop_
_entity_poly.entity_id
_entity_poly.type
_entity_poly.pdbx_seq_one_letter_code
_entity_poly.pdbx_strand_id
1 'polypeptide(L)'
;MPFVHGIAYYIADVTVSARLREGDIPTVPATMDNGSRHGLSIGRNTLGRPAYMGPSPIAGHGPHHYDFQVFALDRRLSLFPRTPGRRDMIKAMTGHVLAKGYLVGVYEKLEQLFVYGTPAIVVMSGNGDDGKELYRP
;
A
#
# COMPACT_ATOMS: atom_id res chain seq x y z
N MET A 1 3.15 15.72 8.50
CA MET A 1 2.96 15.27 7.10
C MET A 1 2.35 13.89 7.14
N PRO A 2 1.39 13.54 6.27
CA PRO A 2 0.83 12.19 6.26
C PRO A 2 1.91 11.15 5.94
N PHE A 3 1.81 9.98 6.55
CA PHE A 3 2.69 8.85 6.23
C PHE A 3 2.26 8.26 4.89
N VAL A 4 3.17 8.22 3.92
CA VAL A 4 2.92 7.70 2.58
C VAL A 4 3.27 6.22 2.59
N HIS A 5 2.27 5.37 2.39
CA HIS A 5 2.42 3.92 2.37
C HIS A 5 2.94 3.38 1.03
N GLY A 6 2.56 4.00 -0.08
CA GLY A 6 3.06 3.63 -1.41
C GLY A 6 2.70 4.68 -2.45
N ILE A 7 3.40 4.64 -3.59
CA ILE A 7 3.12 5.47 -4.75
C ILE A 7 3.27 4.58 -5.98
N ALA A 8 2.25 4.56 -6.83
CA ALA A 8 2.24 3.84 -8.10
C ALA A 8 1.85 4.84 -9.20
N TYR A 9 2.59 4.85 -10.31
CA TYR A 9 2.35 5.75 -11.44
C TYR A 9 2.59 5.03 -12.77
N TYR A 10 2.11 5.63 -13.86
CA TYR A 10 2.05 4.98 -15.18
C TYR A 10 1.27 3.67 -15.18
N ILE A 11 0.26 3.55 -14.31
CA ILE A 11 -0.74 2.48 -14.39
C ILE A 11 -1.25 2.46 -15.84
N ALA A 12 -1.09 1.34 -16.54
CA ALA A 12 -1.21 1.24 -18.00
C ALA A 12 -2.56 1.77 -18.52
N ASP A 13 -2.63 2.02 -19.83
CA ASP A 13 -3.74 2.70 -20.50
C ASP A 13 -5.12 2.14 -20.10
N VAL A 14 -5.97 3.05 -19.61
CA VAL A 14 -7.36 2.82 -19.18
C VAL A 14 -8.25 2.29 -20.30
N THR A 15 -7.82 2.38 -21.57
CA THR A 15 -8.56 1.87 -22.74
C THR A 15 -8.67 0.34 -22.79
N VAL A 16 -7.88 -0.41 -22.00
CA VAL A 16 -7.86 -1.90 -22.06
C VAL A 16 -8.25 -2.56 -20.73
N SER A 17 -8.89 -1.82 -19.81
CA SER A 17 -9.12 -2.20 -18.39
C SER A 17 -7.86 -2.09 -17.54
N ALA A 18 -7.44 -0.86 -17.27
CA ALA A 18 -6.41 -0.58 -16.27
C ALA A 18 -6.94 -0.91 -14.87
N ARG A 19 -6.71 -2.15 -14.44
CA ARG A 19 -6.94 -2.59 -13.06
C ARG A 19 -5.60 -2.83 -12.39
N LEU A 20 -5.46 -2.31 -11.17
CA LEU A 20 -4.45 -2.81 -10.24
C LEU A 20 -5.08 -3.98 -9.50
N ARG A 21 -4.52 -5.16 -9.68
CA ARG A 21 -4.84 -6.35 -8.91
C ARG A 21 -4.16 -6.27 -7.55
N GLU A 22 -4.69 -7.05 -6.62
CA GLU A 22 -3.98 -7.32 -5.38
C GLU A 22 -2.59 -7.89 -5.68
N GLY A 23 -1.57 -7.35 -5.02
CA GLY A 23 -0.17 -7.73 -5.22
C GLY A 23 0.56 -7.04 -6.38
N ASP A 24 -0.11 -6.22 -7.21
CA ASP A 24 0.53 -5.53 -8.33
C ASP A 24 1.56 -4.48 -7.87
N ILE A 25 1.35 -3.88 -6.69
CA ILE A 25 2.32 -2.98 -6.08
C ILE A 25 3.22 -3.82 -5.15
N PRO A 26 4.55 -3.86 -5.40
CA PRO A 26 5.45 -4.71 -4.63
C PRO A 26 5.58 -4.22 -3.17
N THR A 27 5.61 -5.16 -2.24
CA THR A 27 5.80 -4.91 -0.80
C THR A 27 7.27 -4.93 -0.37
N VAL A 28 8.14 -5.45 -1.24
CA VAL A 28 9.60 -5.35 -1.14
C VAL A 28 10.10 -4.28 -2.11
N PRO A 29 11.25 -3.61 -1.82
CA PRO A 29 11.78 -2.58 -2.69
C PRO A 29 11.85 -3.06 -4.14
N ALA A 30 11.21 -2.29 -5.02
CA ALA A 30 11.23 -2.61 -6.43
C ALA A 30 12.67 -2.51 -6.97
N THR A 31 13.14 -3.59 -7.61
CA THR A 31 14.31 -3.59 -8.49
C THR A 31 13.86 -3.34 -9.93
N MET A 32 14.80 -3.12 -10.86
CA MET A 32 14.47 -2.92 -12.28
C MET A 32 13.64 -4.09 -12.86
N ASP A 33 13.75 -5.29 -12.27
CA ASP A 33 13.19 -6.54 -12.78
C ASP A 33 11.76 -6.81 -12.28
N ASN A 34 11.35 -6.22 -11.14
CA ASN A 34 10.01 -6.40 -10.57
C ASN A 34 9.13 -5.13 -10.66
N GLY A 35 9.75 -3.95 -10.85
CA GLY A 35 9.05 -2.66 -10.87
C GLY A 35 8.27 -2.40 -12.15
N SER A 36 8.52 -3.19 -13.20
CA SER A 36 7.95 -3.07 -14.54
C SER A 36 6.83 -4.08 -14.84
N ARG A 37 6.38 -4.85 -13.83
CA ARG A 37 5.19 -5.72 -13.99
C ARG A 37 4.03 -4.83 -14.44
N HIS A 38 3.48 -5.14 -15.62
CA HIS A 38 2.33 -4.45 -16.23
C HIS A 38 2.53 -2.96 -16.60
N GLY A 39 3.78 -2.52 -16.84
CA GLY A 39 4.03 -1.13 -17.29
C GLY A 39 3.87 -0.07 -16.20
N LEU A 40 3.68 -0.50 -14.95
CA LEU A 40 3.64 0.33 -13.76
C LEU A 40 5.04 0.85 -13.40
N SER A 41 5.11 1.93 -12.63
CA SER A 41 6.33 2.39 -11.98
C SER A 41 6.05 2.75 -10.52
N ILE A 42 7.04 2.52 -9.65
CA ILE A 42 6.89 2.65 -8.20
C ILE A 42 7.67 3.86 -7.68
N GLY A 43 6.99 4.71 -6.90
CA GLY A 43 7.58 5.85 -6.21
C GLY A 43 8.02 5.50 -4.79
N ARG A 44 8.78 6.39 -4.15
CA ARG A 44 9.26 6.20 -2.78
C ARG A 44 8.17 6.52 -1.76
N ASN A 45 7.99 5.63 -0.80
CA ASN A 45 7.18 5.84 0.40
C ASN A 45 7.90 6.75 1.43
N THR A 46 7.28 7.02 2.59
CA THR A 46 7.88 7.90 3.62
C THR A 46 9.23 7.38 4.14
N LEU A 47 9.47 6.07 4.13
CA LEU A 47 10.76 5.47 4.50
C LEU A 47 11.79 5.48 3.36
N GLY A 48 11.49 6.13 2.23
CA GLY A 48 12.38 6.21 1.08
C GLY A 48 12.41 4.96 0.20
N ARG A 49 11.57 3.95 0.48
CA ARG A 49 11.57 2.67 -0.23
C ARG A 49 10.61 2.71 -1.43
N PRO A 50 11.00 2.22 -2.62
CA PRO A 50 10.11 2.06 -3.77
C PRO A 50 9.24 0.82 -3.61
N ALA A 51 8.34 0.84 -2.62
CA ALA A 51 7.46 -0.28 -2.29
C ALA A 51 6.20 0.21 -1.57
N TYR A 52 5.14 -0.58 -1.62
CA TYR A 52 4.02 -0.45 -0.71
C TYR A 52 4.37 -1.01 0.67
N MET A 53 4.13 -0.21 1.72
CA MET A 53 4.12 -0.66 3.09
C MET A 53 2.69 -0.83 3.56
N GLY A 54 2.32 -2.03 3.99
CA GLY A 54 1.01 -2.30 4.54
C GLY A 54 0.71 -1.52 5.84
N PRO A 55 -0.54 -1.57 6.31
CA PRO A 55 -0.93 -1.06 7.62
C PRO A 55 -0.05 -1.62 8.73
N SER A 56 0.48 -0.73 9.57
CA SER A 56 1.20 -1.10 10.79
C SER A 56 0.94 -0.03 11.86
N PRO A 57 -0.31 0.11 12.32
CA PRO A 57 -0.67 1.09 13.33
C PRO A 57 -0.02 0.70 14.66
N ILE A 58 0.26 1.72 15.47
CA ILE A 58 0.81 1.52 16.82
C ILE A 58 -0.27 0.84 17.68
N ALA A 59 0.11 -0.21 18.41
CA ALA A 59 -0.82 -0.93 19.27
C ALA A 59 -1.45 0.02 20.31
N GLY A 60 -2.78 -0.06 20.48
CA GLY A 60 -3.52 0.76 21.45
C GLY A 60 -3.73 2.22 21.05
N HIS A 61 -3.24 2.66 19.89
CA HIS A 61 -3.41 4.05 19.43
C HIS A 61 -4.77 4.31 18.76
N GLY A 62 -5.71 3.36 18.85
CA GLY A 62 -6.99 3.43 18.16
C GLY A 62 -6.88 3.19 16.64
N PRO A 63 -8.00 3.33 15.92
CA PRO A 63 -8.05 3.11 14.47
C PRO A 63 -7.22 4.13 13.69
N HIS A 64 -6.44 3.65 12.72
CA HIS A 64 -5.74 4.48 11.74
C HIS A 64 -6.49 4.45 10.41
N HIS A 65 -6.58 5.61 9.75
CA HIS A 65 -7.15 5.74 8.41
C HIS A 65 -6.05 5.63 7.35
N TYR A 66 -6.32 4.87 6.30
CA TYR A 66 -5.43 4.64 5.17
C TYR A 66 -6.10 5.17 3.90
N ASP A 67 -5.68 6.37 3.48
CA ASP A 67 -6.23 7.07 2.32
C ASP A 67 -5.62 6.54 1.00
N PHE A 68 -6.38 5.79 0.23
CA PHE A 68 -6.06 5.43 -1.13
C PHE A 68 -6.62 6.47 -2.09
N GLN A 69 -5.76 7.09 -2.89
CA GLN A 69 -6.14 8.13 -3.85
C GLN A 69 -5.69 7.75 -5.26
N VAL A 70 -6.60 7.85 -6.22
CA VAL A 70 -6.33 7.65 -7.64
C VAL A 70 -6.64 8.92 -8.41
N PHE A 71 -5.82 9.22 -9.40
CA PHE A 71 -5.93 10.44 -10.20
C PHE A 71 -5.85 10.08 -11.68
N ALA A 72 -6.84 10.52 -12.46
CA ALA A 72 -6.75 10.49 -13.91
C ALA A 72 -6.10 11.78 -14.39
N LEU A 73 -5.15 11.66 -15.33
CA LEU A 73 -4.39 12.79 -15.86
C LEU A 73 -4.65 12.97 -17.36
N ASP A 74 -4.62 14.22 -17.81
CA ASP A 74 -4.74 14.57 -19.24
C ASP A 74 -3.49 14.23 -20.07
N ARG A 75 -2.41 13.87 -19.39
CA ARG A 75 -1.12 13.55 -20.00
C ARG A 75 -0.36 12.51 -19.19
N ARG A 76 0.61 11.87 -19.87
CA ARG A 76 1.67 11.13 -19.19
C ARG A 76 2.62 12.10 -18.48
N LEU A 77 2.98 11.79 -17.24
CA LEU A 77 4.01 12.54 -16.50
C LEU A 77 5.37 12.41 -17.22
N SER A 78 6.21 13.44 -17.05
CA SER A 78 7.58 13.41 -17.59
C SER A 78 8.46 12.44 -16.80
N LEU A 79 9.56 11.96 -17.40
CA LEU A 79 10.52 11.12 -16.69
C LEU A 79 11.10 11.86 -15.49
N PHE A 80 11.18 11.17 -14.35
CA PHE A 80 11.78 11.71 -13.14
C PHE A 80 13.28 11.39 -13.14
N PRO A 81 14.15 12.35 -12.75
CA PRO A 81 15.60 12.14 -12.70
C PRO A 81 16.04 11.12 -11.62
N ARG A 82 15.13 10.82 -10.67
CA ARG A 82 15.28 9.82 -9.62
C ARG A 82 13.91 9.29 -9.26
N THR A 83 13.85 8.18 -8.51
CA THR A 83 12.59 7.65 -8.00
C THR A 83 11.82 8.73 -7.22
N PRO A 84 10.62 9.12 -7.67
CA PRO A 84 9.93 10.28 -7.12
C PRO A 84 9.22 9.95 -5.80
N GLY A 85 9.08 10.94 -4.91
CA GLY A 85 8.22 10.87 -3.73
C GLY A 85 6.91 11.64 -3.92
N ARG A 86 6.07 11.70 -2.87
CA ARG A 86 4.74 12.37 -2.93
C ARG A 86 4.81 13.82 -3.40
N ARG A 87 5.81 14.58 -2.96
CA ARG A 87 5.96 15.99 -3.36
C ARG A 87 6.27 16.13 -4.86
N ASP A 88 7.08 15.23 -5.40
CA ASP A 88 7.43 15.22 -6.82
C ASP A 88 6.19 14.88 -7.66
N MET A 89 5.37 13.91 -7.22
CA MET A 89 4.09 13.58 -7.84
C MET A 89 3.13 14.77 -7.86
N ILE A 90 2.91 15.42 -6.71
CA ILE A 90 1.99 16.56 -6.62
C ILE A 90 2.40 17.65 -7.59
N LYS A 91 3.70 17.99 -7.64
CA LYS A 91 4.21 18.99 -8.58
C LYS A 91 3.98 18.57 -10.03
N ALA A 92 4.28 17.32 -10.38
CA ALA A 92 4.14 16.83 -11.74
C ALA A 92 2.67 16.74 -12.22
N MET A 93 1.73 16.51 -11.31
CA MET A 93 0.30 16.36 -11.62
C MET A 93 -0.48 17.67 -11.54
N THR A 94 0.08 18.72 -10.93
CA THR A 94 -0.62 20.00 -10.74
C THR A 94 -1.00 20.59 -12.11
N GLY A 95 -2.27 20.94 -12.27
CA GLY A 95 -2.82 21.47 -13.53
C GLY A 95 -3.23 20.41 -14.56
N HIS A 96 -2.98 19.13 -14.28
CA HIS A 96 -3.19 18.02 -15.23
C HIS A 96 -4.21 16.98 -14.77
N VAL A 97 -4.87 17.19 -13.62
CA VAL A 97 -5.83 16.22 -13.07
C VAL A 97 -7.21 16.39 -13.70
N LEU A 98 -7.68 15.35 -14.40
CA LEU A 98 -9.02 15.27 -14.99
C LEU A 98 -10.06 14.78 -13.98
N ALA A 99 -9.70 13.78 -13.16
CA ALA A 99 -10.59 13.17 -12.18
C ALA A 99 -9.83 12.61 -10.99
N LYS A 100 -10.55 12.38 -9.88
CA LYS A 100 -10.02 11.85 -8.63
C LYS A 100 -10.97 10.79 -8.08
N GLY A 101 -10.42 9.71 -7.56
CA GLY A 101 -11.13 8.73 -6.74
C GLY A 101 -10.44 8.59 -5.40
N TYR A 102 -11.22 8.28 -4.36
CA TYR A 102 -10.67 8.03 -3.02
C TYR A 102 -11.35 6.82 -2.38
N LEU A 103 -10.59 6.12 -1.55
CA LEU A 103 -11.06 5.05 -0.68
C LEU A 103 -10.33 5.18 0.65
N VAL A 104 -11.04 5.02 1.76
CA VAL A 104 -10.44 5.01 3.10
C VAL A 104 -10.59 3.60 3.67
N GLY A 105 -9.45 2.94 3.89
CA GLY A 105 -9.39 1.75 4.72
C GLY A 105 -9.18 2.13 6.18
N VAL A 106 -9.70 1.34 7.10
CA VAL A 106 -9.46 1.53 8.55
C VAL A 106 -8.89 0.25 9.12
N TYR A 107 -7.80 0.38 9.85
CA TYR A 107 -7.20 -0.74 10.58
C TYR A 107 -6.69 -0.26 11.94
N GLU A 108 -6.91 -1.10 12.94
CA GLU A 108 -6.46 -0.89 14.31
C GLU A 108 -5.64 -2.10 14.76
N LYS A 109 -4.56 -1.83 15.49
CA LYS A 109 -3.85 -2.86 16.24
C LYS A 109 -4.21 -2.70 17.71
N LEU A 110 -4.89 -3.68 18.27
CA LEU A 110 -5.27 -3.66 19.68
C LEU A 110 -4.03 -3.85 20.57
N GLU A 111 -4.06 -3.24 21.75
CA GLU A 111 -3.10 -3.54 22.79
C GLU A 111 -3.24 -5.00 23.24
N GLN A 112 -2.12 -5.72 23.30
CA GLN A 112 -2.10 -7.03 23.95
C GLN A 112 -1.89 -6.84 25.44
N LEU A 113 -2.99 -6.92 26.19
CA LEU A 113 -2.93 -7.03 27.64
C LEU A 113 -2.49 -8.44 28.00
N PHE A 114 -1.24 -8.59 28.46
CA PHE A 114 -0.82 -9.81 29.15
C PHE A 114 -1.45 -9.82 30.53
N VAL A 115 -2.46 -10.67 30.74
CA VAL A 115 -2.97 -10.96 32.08
C VAL A 115 -1.94 -11.86 32.77
N TYR A 116 -1.20 -11.31 33.73
CA TYR A 116 -0.32 -12.09 34.59
C TYR A 116 -1.16 -13.11 35.38
N GLY A 117 -1.06 -14.40 35.05
CA GLY A 117 -1.64 -15.48 35.88
C GLY A 117 -2.26 -16.68 35.17
N THR A 118 -2.26 -16.76 33.83
CA THR A 118 -2.79 -17.94 33.12
C THR A 118 -1.74 -18.48 32.14
N PRO A 119 -1.36 -19.78 32.19
CA PRO A 119 -0.53 -20.36 31.14
C PRO A 119 -1.41 -20.57 29.91
N ALA A 120 -1.62 -19.52 29.13
CA ALA A 120 -2.26 -19.64 27.82
C ALA A 120 -1.15 -19.70 26.77
N ILE A 121 -1.09 -20.82 26.03
CA ILE A 121 -0.37 -20.87 24.76
C ILE A 121 -1.13 -19.94 23.81
N VAL A 122 -0.55 -18.77 23.52
CA VAL A 122 -1.11 -17.84 22.53
C VAL A 122 -0.56 -18.23 21.16
N VAL A 123 -1.35 -18.95 20.36
CA VAL A 123 -1.09 -19.12 18.93
C VAL A 123 -1.72 -17.94 18.20
N MET A 124 -0.90 -16.99 17.75
CA MET A 124 -1.38 -15.94 16.84
C MET A 124 -1.28 -16.43 15.40
N SER A 125 -2.43 -16.68 14.77
CA SER A 125 -2.53 -16.86 13.32
C SER A 125 -2.74 -15.49 12.66
N GLY A 126 -1.88 -15.14 11.72
CA GLY A 126 -2.07 -14.00 10.81
C GLY A 126 -2.81 -14.45 9.55
N ASN A 127 -3.72 -13.60 9.06
CA ASN A 127 -4.63 -13.89 7.95
C ASN A 127 -3.99 -14.66 6.78
N GLY A 128 -4.40 -15.93 6.66
CA GLY A 128 -4.22 -16.81 5.52
C GLY A 128 -5.27 -17.91 5.65
N ASP A 129 -6.13 -18.01 4.65
CA ASP A 129 -7.29 -18.90 4.56
C ASP A 129 -6.88 -20.36 4.41
N ASP A 130 -7.17 -21.20 5.40
CA ASP A 130 -7.62 -22.60 5.24
C ASP A 130 -7.76 -23.34 6.58
N GLY A 131 -8.98 -23.31 7.12
CA GLY A 131 -9.40 -24.35 8.04
C GLY A 131 -9.46 -25.70 7.32
N LYS A 132 -8.64 -26.66 7.75
CA LYS A 132 -8.93 -28.10 7.83
C LYS A 132 -7.75 -28.86 8.45
N GLU A 133 -8.09 -29.73 9.43
CA GLU A 133 -7.20 -30.65 10.16
C GLU A 133 -6.16 -29.92 11.04
N LEU A 134 -6.18 -30.05 12.37
CA LEU A 134 -5.74 -31.26 13.06
C LEU A 134 -6.24 -31.23 14.53
N TYR A 135 -7.44 -31.73 14.78
CA TYR A 135 -7.77 -32.46 16.02
C TYR A 135 -9.12 -33.16 15.83
N ARG A 136 -9.09 -34.49 15.69
CA ARG A 136 -10.22 -35.39 15.94
C ARG A 136 -9.68 -36.49 16.88
N PRO A 137 -10.56 -37.05 17.73
CA PRO A 137 -10.30 -37.38 19.14
C PRO A 137 -9.27 -38.48 19.36
#